data_AF-A0A0F9PPX9-F1
#
_entry.id   AF-A0A0F9PPX9-F1
#
_cell.length_a   1.000
_cell.length_b   1.000
_cell.length_c   1.000
_cell.angle_alpha   90.00
_cell.angle_beta   90.00
_cell.angle_gamma   90.00
#
_symmetry.space_group_name_H-M   'P 1'
#
loop_
_entity.id
_entity.type
_entity.pdbx_description
1 polymer ?
#
loop_
_entity_poly.entity_id
_entity_poly.type
_entity_poly.pdbx_seq_one_letter_code
_entity_poly.pdbx_strand_id
1 'polypeptide(L)'
;MVGKSPDLNLWTFIPANKLLIPLDVHLQRIMARMGIIEKEQHCKWKDVIKISEFLSYVDPIDPIYYDLAISRLGILDICKKEKENSKCEICLLIKFCHIQ
;
A
#
# COMPACT_ATOMS: atom_id res chain seq x y z
N MET A 1 -22.98 -1.72 7.24
CA MET A 1 -21.67 -2.40 7.11
C MET A 1 -21.49 -3.24 8.36
N VAL A 2 -21.73 -4.55 8.29
CA VAL A 2 -21.34 -5.46 9.38
C VAL A 2 -19.81 -5.41 9.40
N GLY A 3 -19.23 -4.95 10.51
CA GLY A 3 -17.78 -4.93 10.67
C GLY A 3 -17.25 -6.36 10.46
N LYS A 4 -16.48 -6.56 9.40
CA LYS A 4 -15.71 -7.78 9.18
C LYS A 4 -14.85 -7.95 10.45
N SER A 5 -14.99 -9.07 11.14
CA SER A 5 -14.14 -9.40 12.29
C SER A 5 -12.67 -9.23 11.89
N PRO A 6 -11.80 -8.67 12.76
CA PRO A 6 -10.38 -8.55 12.47
C PRO A 6 -9.78 -9.93 12.19
N ASP A 7 -8.69 -9.97 11.42
CA ASP A 7 -7.95 -11.22 11.28
C ASP A 7 -7.40 -11.63 12.66
N LEU A 8 -7.81 -12.81 13.12
CA LEU A 8 -7.41 -13.39 14.40
C LEU A 8 -6.25 -14.39 14.23
N ASN A 9 -5.58 -14.40 13.07
CA ASN A 9 -4.56 -15.40 12.69
C ASN A 9 -5.11 -16.83 12.70
N LEU A 10 -6.38 -17.02 12.33
CA LEU A 10 -7.01 -18.34 12.29
C LEU A 10 -6.57 -19.16 11.08
N TRP A 11 -6.05 -18.52 10.03
CA TRP A 11 -5.55 -19.18 8.84
C TRP A 11 -4.10 -19.62 9.05
N THR A 12 -3.92 -20.77 9.69
CA THR A 12 -2.61 -21.36 9.99
C THR A 12 -2.00 -22.16 8.83
N PHE A 13 -2.74 -22.35 7.74
CA PHE A 13 -2.36 -23.20 6.61
C PHE A 13 -1.64 -22.44 5.47
N ILE A 14 -1.69 -21.10 5.45
CA ILE A 14 -0.91 -20.27 4.52
C ILE A 14 -0.13 -19.25 5.34
N PRO A 15 1.21 -19.19 5.21
CA PRO A 15 2.00 -18.18 5.90
C PRO A 15 1.79 -16.80 5.28
N ALA A 16 1.80 -15.75 6.10
CA ALA A 16 1.54 -14.36 5.69
C ALA A 16 2.48 -13.88 4.58
N ASN A 17 3.76 -14.24 4.64
CA ASN A 17 4.75 -13.92 3.60
C ASN A 17 4.55 -14.60 2.23
N LYS A 18 3.54 -15.46 2.07
CA LYS A 18 3.14 -16.04 0.78
C LYS A 18 1.91 -15.35 0.18
N LEU A 19 1.24 -14.50 0.95
CA LEU A 19 0.09 -13.77 0.47
C LEU A 19 0.57 -12.57 -0.37
N LEU A 20 -0.24 -12.17 -1.35
CA LEU A 20 0.01 -10.99 -2.19
C LEU A 20 -0.76 -9.79 -1.67
N ILE A 21 -0.21 -8.60 -1.89
CA ILE A 21 -0.81 -7.34 -1.42
C ILE A 21 -2.19 -7.11 -2.07
N PRO A 22 -3.24 -6.78 -1.29
CA PRO A 22 -4.53 -6.39 -1.85
C PRO A 22 -4.42 -4.97 -2.44
N LEU A 23 -4.06 -4.89 -3.72
CA LEU A 23 -3.78 -3.62 -4.38
C LEU A 23 -5.06 -2.80 -4.65
N ASP A 24 -5.25 -1.73 -3.90
CA ASP A 24 -6.29 -0.72 -4.12
C ASP A 24 -5.77 0.56 -4.82
N VAL A 25 -6.67 1.49 -5.16
CA VAL A 25 -6.35 2.74 -5.86
C VAL A 25 -5.51 3.74 -5.03
N HIS A 26 -5.59 3.69 -3.71
CA HIS A 26 -4.79 4.52 -2.81
C HIS A 26 -3.37 3.96 -2.71
N LEU A 27 -3.25 2.65 -2.49
CA LEU A 27 -1.99 1.94 -2.43
C LEU A 27 -1.25 2.05 -3.77
N GLN A 28 -1.94 1.82 -4.89
CA GLN A 28 -1.36 1.99 -6.23
C GLN A 28 -0.80 3.41 -6.42
N ARG A 29 -1.58 4.44 -6.07
CA ARG A 29 -1.12 5.83 -6.16
C ARG A 29 0.13 6.06 -5.33
N ILE A 30 0.11 5.66 -4.06
CA ILE A 30 1.22 5.91 -3.13
C ILE A 30 2.48 5.17 -3.58
N MET A 31 2.36 3.89 -3.97
CA MET A 31 3.49 3.11 -4.49
C MET A 31 4.05 3.69 -5.80
N ALA A 32 3.19 4.24 -6.66
CA ALA A 32 3.65 4.97 -7.84
C ALA A 32 4.38 6.28 -7.48
N ARG A 33 3.91 7.02 -6.47
CA ARG A 33 4.62 8.21 -5.96
C ARG A 33 5.97 7.87 -5.32
N MET A 34 6.10 6.67 -4.78
CA MET A 34 7.34 6.12 -4.24
C MET A 34 8.25 5.50 -5.32
N GLY A 35 7.86 5.55 -6.60
CA GLY A 35 8.67 5.01 -7.70
C GLY A 35 8.78 3.48 -7.74
N ILE A 36 7.97 2.77 -6.94
CA ILE A 36 7.97 1.29 -6.91
C ILE A 36 7.28 0.72 -8.16
N ILE A 37 6.24 1.39 -8.61
CA ILE A 37 5.51 1.06 -9.83
C ILE A 37 5.33 2.30 -10.70
N GLU A 38 5.00 2.10 -11.96
CA GLU A 38 4.66 3.20 -12.86
C GLU A 38 3.24 3.72 -12.55
N LYS A 39 3.01 5.00 -12.82
CA LYS A 39 1.68 5.58 -12.70
C LYS A 39 0.80 5.06 -13.84
N GLU A 40 -0.17 4.23 -13.51
CA GLU A 40 -1.14 3.68 -14.47
C GLU A 40 -2.58 4.03 -14.09
N GLN A 41 -3.48 4.02 -15.07
CA GLN A 41 -4.91 4.32 -14.86
C GLN A 41 -5.68 3.14 -14.25
N HIS A 42 -5.19 1.92 -14.46
CA HIS A 42 -5.81 0.69 -13.99
C HIS A 42 -4.80 -0.12 -13.19
N CYS A 43 -5.30 -0.83 -12.17
CA CYS A 43 -4.52 -1.80 -11.41
C CYS A 43 -4.19 -3.00 -12.31
N LYS A 44 -2.90 -3.33 -12.46
CA LYS A 44 -2.43 -4.50 -13.20
C LYS A 44 -1.84 -5.54 -12.26
N TRP A 45 -1.99 -6.81 -12.61
CA TRP A 45 -1.41 -7.93 -11.87
C TRP A 45 0.11 -7.80 -11.66
N LYS A 46 0.82 -7.27 -12.66
CA LYS A 46 2.26 -7.01 -12.56
C LYS A 46 2.63 -6.08 -11.40
N ASP A 47 1.76 -5.11 -11.08
CA ASP A 47 2.01 -4.14 -10.01
C ASP A 47 1.82 -4.79 -8.64
N VAL A 48 0.83 -5.69 -8.52
CA VAL A 48 0.62 -6.51 -7.32
C VAL A 48 1.88 -7.30 -6.99
N ILE A 49 2.47 -7.97 -7.99
CA ILE A 49 3.71 -8.74 -7.81
C ILE A 49 4.85 -7.81 -7.37
N LYS A 50 5.10 -6.73 -8.13
CA LYS A 50 6.20 -5.79 -7.82
C LYS A 50 6.10 -5.19 -6.42
N ILE A 51 4.90 -4.78 -6.02
CA ILE A 51 4.68 -4.21 -4.69
C ILE A 51 4.86 -5.28 -3.61
N SER A 52 4.34 -6.50 -3.83
CA SER A 52 4.50 -7.60 -2.88
C SER A 52 5.98 -8.00 -2.71
N GLU A 53 6.74 -8.05 -3.80
CA GLU A 53 8.19 -8.28 -3.77
C GLU A 53 8.90 -7.17 -3.00
N PHE A 54 8.61 -5.91 -3.31
CA PHE A 54 9.17 -4.76 -2.60
C PHE A 54 8.91 -4.84 -1.09
N LEU A 55 7.65 -5.08 -0.69
CA LEU A 55 7.27 -5.18 0.71
C LEU A 55 7.88 -6.42 1.40
N SER A 56 8.13 -7.50 0.66
CA SER A 56 8.84 -8.68 1.20
C SER A 56 10.31 -8.38 1.53
N TYR A 57 10.93 -7.39 0.89
CA TYR A 57 12.25 -6.90 1.30
C TYR A 57 12.18 -5.99 2.53
N VAL A 58 11.05 -5.31 2.76
CA VAL A 58 10.84 -4.43 3.91
C VAL A 58 10.51 -5.25 5.16
N ASP A 59 9.56 -6.18 5.06
CA ASP A 59 9.21 -7.14 6.09
C ASP A 59 9.03 -8.54 5.47
N PRO A 60 10.02 -9.43 5.63
CA PRO A 60 9.95 -10.79 5.09
C PRO A 60 9.03 -11.73 5.88
N ILE A 61 8.53 -11.31 7.06
CA ILE A 61 7.66 -12.10 7.92
C ILE A 61 6.19 -11.85 7.56
N ASP A 62 5.80 -10.58 7.46
CA ASP A 62 4.45 -10.17 7.12
C ASP A 62 4.42 -8.92 6.22
N PRO A 63 4.71 -9.09 4.91
CA PRO A 63 4.74 -7.96 3.97
C PRO A 63 3.37 -7.30 3.77
N ILE A 64 2.27 -8.02 4.06
CA ILE A 64 0.91 -7.52 3.82
C ILE A 64 0.44 -6.58 4.90
N TYR A 65 1.00 -6.66 6.11
CA TYR A 65 0.69 -5.76 7.21
C TYR A 65 0.66 -4.26 6.81
N TYR A 66 1.47 -3.88 5.81
CA TYR A 66 1.56 -2.51 5.33
C TYR A 66 0.41 -2.05 4.43
N ASP A 67 -0.44 -2.95 3.92
CA ASP A 67 -1.57 -2.60 3.05
C ASP A 67 -2.47 -1.54 3.71
N LEU A 68 -2.82 -1.79 4.97
CA LEU A 68 -3.70 -0.97 5.79
C LEU A 68 -3.02 0.36 6.14
N ALA A 69 -1.75 0.32 6.53
CA ALA A 69 -1.00 1.52 6.91
C ALA A 69 -0.87 2.49 5.72
N ILE A 70 -0.54 1.96 4.54
CA ILE A 70 -0.27 2.78 3.36
C ILE A 70 -1.58 3.26 2.73
N SER A 71 -2.57 2.38 2.54
CA SER A 71 -3.89 2.77 2.00
C SER A 71 -4.58 3.86 2.83
N ARG A 72 -4.42 3.83 4.17
CA ARG A 72 -4.95 4.85 5.08
C ARG A 72 -4.46 6.25 4.80
N LEU A 73 -3.24 6.45 4.31
CA LEU A 73 -2.77 7.78 3.91
C LEU A 73 -3.64 8.36 2.78
N GLY A 74 -4.12 7.50 1.89
CA GLY A 74 -5.04 7.90 0.84
C GLY A 74 -6.47 8.07 1.33
N ILE A 75 -6.95 7.21 2.24
CA ILE A 75 -8.32 7.26 2.79
C ILE A 75 -8.52 8.48 3.71
N LEU A 76 -7.51 8.82 4.50
CA LEU A 76 -7.53 9.97 5.42
C LEU A 76 -7.19 11.30 4.74
N ASP A 77 -7.24 11.34 3.41
CA ASP A 77 -7.00 12.57 2.63
C ASP A 77 -5.61 13.21 2.85
N ILE A 78 -4.62 12.42 3.29
CA ILE A 78 -3.24 12.87 3.46
C ILE A 78 -2.54 12.87 2.10
N CYS A 79 -2.65 11.78 1.34
CA CYS A 79 -2.07 11.62 0.01
C CYS A 79 -3.17 11.62 -1.07
N LYS A 80 -3.57 12.82 -1.51
CA LYS A 80 -4.60 13.03 -2.54
C LYS A 80 -4.06 12.80 -3.95
N LYS A 81 -4.95 12.77 -4.94
CA LYS A 81 -4.59 12.59 -6.35
C LYS A 81 -3.74 13.75 -6.87
N GLU A 82 -4.20 14.96 -6.61
CA GLU A 82 -3.48 16.22 -6.82
C GLU A 82 -2.50 16.44 -5.66
N LYS A 83 -1.27 16.84 -5.97
CA LYS A 83 -0.25 17.01 -4.94
C LYS A 83 -0.53 18.24 -4.09
N GLU A 84 -1.00 19.30 -4.72
CA GLU A 84 -1.28 20.62 -4.14
C GLU A 84 -2.32 20.52 -3.02
N ASN A 85 -3.20 19.53 -3.10
CA ASN A 85 -4.25 19.25 -2.12
C ASN A 85 -3.83 18.18 -1.09
N SER A 86 -2.62 17.63 -1.18
CA SER A 86 -2.10 16.62 -0.25
C SER A 86 -1.50 17.29 0.98
N LYS A 87 -1.73 16.72 2.16
CA LYS A 87 -1.18 17.17 3.44
C LYS A 87 0.22 16.59 3.66
N CYS A 88 1.16 16.97 2.80
CA CYS A 88 2.52 16.42 2.79
C CYS A 88 3.29 16.69 4.09
N GLU A 89 2.96 17.77 4.80
CA GLU A 89 3.55 18.18 6.07
C GLU A 89 3.34 17.19 7.21
N ILE A 90 2.27 16.39 7.16
CA ILE A 90 1.99 15.32 8.13
C ILE A 90 2.22 13.91 7.56
N CYS A 91 2.71 13.81 6.32
CA CYS A 91 2.90 12.54 5.65
C CYS A 91 4.16 11.82 6.16
N LEU A 92 3.98 10.65 6.79
CA LEU A 92 5.09 9.83 7.30
C LEU A 92 6.01 9.30 6.20
N LEU A 93 5.55 9.26 4.94
CA LEU A 93 6.31 8.76 3.79
C LEU A 93 6.94 9.88 2.95
N ILE A 94 6.88 11.14 3.38
CA ILE A 94 7.33 12.28 2.56
C ILE A 94 8.80 12.16 2.10
N LYS A 95 9.66 11.58 2.94
CA LYS A 95 11.09 11.36 2.64
C LYS A 95 11.34 10.39 1.50
N PHE A 96 10.37 9.54 1.19
CA PHE A 96 10.43 8.52 0.13
C PHE A 96 9.53 8.88 -1.06
N CYS A 97 8.91 10.06 -1.06
CA CYS A 97 8.04 10.51 -2.15
C CYS A 97 8.87 11.19 -3.25
N HIS A 98 8.76 10.68 -4.47
CA HIS A 98 9.48 11.21 -5.64
C HIS A 98 8.73 12.32 -6.39
N ILE A 99 7.46 12.56 -6.06
CA ILE A 99 6.69 13.66 -6.63
C ILE A 99 6.92 14.92 -5.78
N GLN A 100 7.99 15.63 -6.11
CA GLN A 100 8.23 17.02 -5.66
C GLN A 100 7.49 18.04 -6.55
#